data_AF-G4Q3R5-F1
#
_entry.id   AF-G4Q3R5-F1
#
_cell.length_a   1.000
_cell.length_b   1.000
_cell.length_c   1.000
_cell.angle_alpha   90.00
_cell.angle_beta   90.00
_cell.angle_gamma   90.00
#
_symmetry.space_group_name_H-M   'P 1'
#
loop_
_entity.id
_entity.type
_entity.pdbx_description
1 polymer ?
#
loop_
_entity_poly.entity_id
_entity_poly.type
_entity_poly.pdbx_seq_one_letter_code
_entity_poly.pdbx_strand_id
1 'polypeptide(L)'
;MTKKLSVGGQAVIEGVMMKGPEKMAVAVRQANGEIAVDVKPVSSIRDRYPFFKKPFLRGVVSLVESLVDGMKALSYSAQISGEEEEKLDDKEMALTITVSVLLAVLLFVVVPTGAMRLLQDRGVGPVALNLVEGFLRLGIFLLYIGGISRQQEIQRVFQYHGAEHKTIYTYEHGLPLVVENVRPFSTLHPRCGTNFLMIVMLISIFIFAFLGWPSLPVRIMSRIVLMPVVAGISYEIIRYAGNHIEHPWVRRAILPGLLLQKLTTREPDDSQIEVAIASLKAVLPPDESHEQE
;
A
#
# COMPACT_ATOMS: atom_id res chain seq x y z
N MET A 1 -8.12 9.73 -28.16
CA MET A 1 -7.39 8.86 -27.23
C MET A 1 -8.42 8.11 -26.40
N THR A 2 -8.52 6.80 -26.62
CA THR A 2 -9.29 5.88 -25.78
C THR A 2 -8.80 6.01 -24.35
N LYS A 3 -9.72 6.16 -23.40
CA LYS A 3 -9.37 6.30 -21.99
C LYS A 3 -8.90 4.94 -21.49
N LYS A 4 -7.60 4.80 -21.25
CA LYS A 4 -7.00 3.57 -20.72
C LYS A 4 -7.66 3.12 -19.43
N LEU A 5 -7.68 1.82 -19.23
CA LEU A 5 -8.27 1.21 -18.05
C LEU A 5 -7.49 1.62 -16.81
N SER A 6 -8.21 1.81 -15.70
CA SER A 6 -7.56 2.08 -14.42
C SER A 6 -7.03 0.76 -13.87
N VAL A 7 -5.72 0.59 -13.93
CA VAL A 7 -4.99 -0.51 -13.30
C VAL A 7 -4.24 -0.02 -12.06
N GLY A 8 -4.07 -0.91 -11.11
CA GLY A 8 -3.19 -0.72 -9.95
C GLY A 8 -2.63 -2.06 -9.51
N GLY A 9 -1.55 -2.06 -8.75
CA GLY A 9 -0.94 -3.29 -8.29
C GLY A 9 -0.46 -3.27 -6.85
N GLN A 10 0.15 -4.38 -6.48
CA GLN A 10 0.85 -4.58 -5.22
C GLN A 10 2.01 -5.54 -5.45
N ALA A 11 3.20 -5.17 -4.97
CA ALA A 11 4.33 -6.10 -4.93
C ALA A 11 4.08 -7.21 -3.90
N VAL A 12 4.43 -8.43 -4.28
CA VAL A 12 4.39 -9.62 -3.45
C VAL A 12 5.76 -10.31 -3.47
N ILE A 13 5.90 -11.40 -2.76
CA ILE A 13 7.16 -12.16 -2.69
C ILE A 13 7.47 -12.71 -4.08
N GLU A 14 8.65 -12.43 -4.62
CA GLU A 14 9.02 -12.82 -5.99
C GLU A 14 8.02 -12.44 -7.09
N GLY A 15 7.19 -11.41 -6.89
CA GLY A 15 6.09 -11.20 -7.81
C GLY A 15 5.36 -9.88 -7.71
N VAL A 16 4.37 -9.74 -8.60
CA VAL A 16 3.49 -8.58 -8.66
C VAL A 16 2.05 -9.02 -8.88
N MET A 17 1.16 -8.51 -8.03
CA MET A 17 -0.28 -8.55 -8.26
C MET A 17 -0.72 -7.30 -9.03
N MET A 18 -1.48 -7.48 -10.11
CA MET A 18 -2.13 -6.42 -10.86
C MET A 18 -3.64 -6.60 -10.80
N LYS A 19 -4.37 -5.49 -10.68
CA LYS A 19 -5.83 -5.46 -10.65
C LYS A 19 -6.36 -4.50 -11.69
N GLY A 20 -7.04 -5.04 -12.69
CA GLY A 20 -7.86 -4.30 -13.65
C GLY A 20 -9.33 -4.25 -13.22
N PRO A 21 -10.21 -3.71 -14.09
CA PRO A 21 -11.64 -3.60 -13.79
C PRO A 21 -12.37 -4.95 -13.68
N GLU A 22 -11.97 -5.94 -14.48
CA GLU A 22 -12.65 -7.24 -14.57
C GLU A 22 -11.83 -8.39 -14.00
N LYS A 23 -10.50 -8.29 -14.04
CA LYS A 23 -9.57 -9.36 -13.67
C LYS A 23 -8.48 -8.84 -12.74
N MET A 24 -7.99 -9.75 -11.91
CA MET A 24 -6.81 -9.60 -11.09
C MET A 24 -5.86 -10.74 -11.45
N ALA A 25 -4.58 -10.44 -11.59
CA ALA A 25 -3.55 -11.43 -11.85
C ALA A 25 -2.44 -11.31 -10.81
N VAL A 26 -1.87 -12.44 -10.41
CA VAL A 26 -0.65 -12.50 -9.60
C VAL A 26 0.39 -13.26 -10.41
N ALA A 27 1.47 -12.58 -10.79
CA ALA A 27 2.61 -13.20 -11.46
C ALA A 27 3.76 -13.35 -10.47
N VAL A 28 4.35 -14.54 -10.40
CA VAL A 28 5.42 -14.89 -9.45
C VAL A 28 6.53 -15.63 -10.17
N ARG A 29 7.78 -15.26 -9.92
CA ARG A 29 8.96 -15.96 -10.40
C ARG A 29 9.20 -17.19 -9.52
N GLN A 30 9.22 -18.37 -10.14
CA GLN A 30 9.51 -19.63 -9.47
C GLN A 30 11.02 -19.87 -9.38
N ALA A 31 11.43 -20.78 -8.49
CA ALA A 31 12.84 -21.18 -8.33
C ALA A 31 13.45 -21.78 -9.62
N ASN A 32 12.63 -22.37 -10.49
CA ASN A 32 13.06 -22.87 -11.81
C ASN A 32 13.24 -21.76 -12.87
N GLY A 33 12.97 -20.49 -12.52
CA GLY A 33 13.07 -19.33 -13.41
C GLY A 33 11.81 -19.02 -14.22
N GLU A 34 10.79 -19.90 -14.22
CA GLU A 34 9.54 -19.68 -14.94
C GLU A 34 8.63 -18.69 -14.18
N ILE A 35 7.73 -18.02 -14.93
CA ILE A 35 6.73 -17.11 -14.35
C ILE A 35 5.40 -17.86 -14.24
N ALA A 36 4.94 -18.11 -13.03
CA ALA A 36 3.60 -18.59 -12.77
C ALA A 36 2.64 -17.39 -12.73
N VAL A 37 1.49 -17.50 -13.41
CA VAL A 37 0.46 -16.45 -13.44
C VAL A 37 -0.88 -17.03 -13.03
N ASP A 38 -1.43 -16.55 -11.91
CA ASP A 38 -2.79 -16.87 -11.43
C ASP A 38 -3.73 -15.72 -11.76
N VAL A 39 -4.80 -15.99 -12.52
CA VAL A 39 -5.79 -14.98 -12.94
C VAL A 39 -7.15 -15.28 -12.34
N LYS A 40 -7.73 -14.29 -11.67
CA LYS A 40 -9.03 -14.38 -11.00
C LYS A 40 -9.95 -13.23 -11.41
N PRO A 41 -11.27 -13.47 -11.51
CA PRO A 41 -12.22 -12.39 -11.75
C PRO A 41 -12.26 -11.44 -10.54
N VAL A 42 -12.37 -10.15 -10.80
CA VAL A 42 -12.61 -9.14 -9.78
C VAL A 42 -14.11 -9.10 -9.48
N SER A 43 -14.45 -9.16 -8.20
CA SER A 43 -15.81 -8.89 -7.74
C SER A 43 -15.75 -7.90 -6.59
N SER A 44 -16.68 -6.95 -6.56
CA SER A 44 -16.82 -6.02 -5.45
C SER A 44 -18.18 -6.17 -4.78
N ILE A 45 -18.21 -6.05 -3.45
CA ILE A 45 -19.48 -5.97 -2.71
C ILE A 45 -20.29 -4.74 -3.14
N ARG A 46 -19.62 -3.73 -3.72
CA ARG A 46 -20.23 -2.54 -4.29
C ARG A 46 -21.11 -2.86 -5.50
N ASP A 47 -20.83 -3.92 -6.23
CA ASP A 47 -21.62 -4.32 -7.40
C ASP A 47 -22.95 -4.94 -6.98
N ARG A 48 -22.94 -5.69 -5.87
CA ARG A 48 -24.15 -6.23 -5.25
C ARG A 48 -24.96 -5.17 -4.49
N TYR A 49 -24.28 -4.22 -3.81
CA TYR A 49 -24.95 -3.21 -2.97
C TYR A 49 -24.52 -1.78 -3.34
N PRO A 50 -25.34 -1.05 -4.13
CA PRO A 50 -25.01 0.30 -4.59
C PRO A 50 -24.77 1.34 -3.48
N PHE A 51 -25.31 1.10 -2.28
CA PHE A 51 -25.07 1.98 -1.11
C PHE A 51 -23.57 2.14 -0.80
N PHE A 52 -22.76 1.09 -0.99
CA PHE A 52 -21.32 1.15 -0.79
C PHE A 52 -20.57 1.92 -1.89
N LYS A 53 -21.25 2.39 -2.95
CA LYS A 53 -20.65 3.28 -3.97
C LYS A 53 -20.64 4.75 -3.53
N LYS A 54 -21.38 5.11 -2.48
CA LYS A 54 -21.42 6.49 -1.95
C LYS A 54 -20.02 6.94 -1.52
N PRO A 55 -19.70 8.26 -1.64
CA PRO A 55 -18.46 8.81 -1.12
C PRO A 55 -18.24 8.38 0.33
N PHE A 56 -16.97 8.31 0.76
CA PHE A 56 -16.55 7.86 2.08
C PHE A 56 -16.71 6.33 2.31
N LEU A 57 -17.91 5.78 2.16
CA LEU A 57 -18.16 4.34 2.33
C LEU A 57 -17.40 3.49 1.31
N ARG A 58 -17.33 3.97 0.06
CA ARG A 58 -16.56 3.30 -0.99
C ARG A 58 -15.08 3.15 -0.68
N GLY A 59 -14.52 4.09 0.09
CA GLY A 59 -13.11 4.05 0.48
C GLY A 59 -12.83 2.97 1.50
N VAL A 60 -13.71 2.83 2.49
CA VAL A 60 -13.64 1.75 3.47
C VAL A 60 -13.74 0.39 2.78
N VAL A 61 -14.71 0.24 1.87
CA VAL A 61 -14.88 -1.02 1.12
C VAL A 61 -13.67 -1.31 0.23
N SER A 62 -13.18 -0.31 -0.50
CA SER A 62 -11.98 -0.47 -1.34
C SER A 62 -10.76 -0.88 -0.53
N LEU A 63 -10.59 -0.34 0.68
CA LEU A 63 -9.47 -0.69 1.57
C LEU A 63 -9.57 -2.14 2.04
N VAL A 64 -10.76 -2.58 2.46
CA VAL A 64 -10.99 -3.96 2.91
C VAL A 64 -10.78 -4.95 1.77
N GLU A 65 -11.33 -4.67 0.59
CA GLU A 65 -11.15 -5.52 -0.60
C GLU A 65 -9.67 -5.60 -0.99
N SER A 66 -8.96 -4.47 -1.06
CA SER A 66 -7.52 -4.44 -1.36
C SER A 66 -6.69 -5.20 -0.32
N LEU A 67 -7.03 -5.11 0.97
CA LEU A 67 -6.34 -5.86 2.02
C LEU A 67 -6.56 -7.38 1.86
N VAL A 68 -7.80 -7.80 1.63
CA VAL A 68 -8.12 -9.23 1.43
C VAL A 68 -7.45 -9.78 0.18
N ASP A 69 -7.50 -9.05 -0.93
CA ASP A 69 -6.87 -9.44 -2.19
C ASP A 69 -5.34 -9.50 -2.05
N GLY A 70 -4.74 -8.49 -1.40
CA GLY A 70 -3.31 -8.42 -1.13
C GLY A 70 -2.82 -9.56 -0.24
N MET A 71 -3.57 -9.91 0.81
CA MET A 71 -3.23 -11.06 1.66
C MET A 71 -3.29 -12.38 0.90
N LYS A 72 -4.31 -12.60 0.07
CA LYS A 72 -4.40 -13.80 -0.79
C LYS A 72 -3.26 -13.86 -1.78
N ALA A 73 -2.88 -12.73 -2.38
CA ALA A 73 -1.76 -12.66 -3.31
C ALA A 73 -0.42 -12.96 -2.65
N LEU A 74 -0.19 -12.46 -1.42
CA LEU A 74 1.00 -12.77 -0.62
C LEU A 74 1.06 -14.26 -0.24
N SER A 75 -0.06 -14.84 0.19
CA SER A 75 -0.11 -16.28 0.49
C SER A 75 0.17 -17.14 -0.74
N TYR A 76 -0.42 -16.77 -1.90
CA TYR A 76 -0.14 -17.45 -3.16
C TYR A 76 1.33 -17.31 -3.56
N SER A 77 1.91 -16.12 -3.42
CA SER A 77 3.30 -15.89 -3.83
C SER A 77 4.30 -16.66 -2.97
N ALA A 78 4.09 -16.71 -1.65
CA ALA A 78 4.92 -17.50 -0.74
C ALA A 78 4.89 -19.01 -1.06
N GLN A 79 3.71 -19.52 -1.45
CA GLN A 79 3.53 -20.92 -1.86
C GLN A 79 4.32 -21.26 -3.12
N ILE A 80 4.30 -20.38 -4.11
CA ILE A 80 4.86 -20.63 -5.43
C ILE A 80 6.36 -20.30 -5.51
N SER A 81 6.83 -19.33 -4.73
CA SER A 81 8.26 -18.97 -4.70
C SER A 81 9.14 -20.03 -4.03
N GLY A 82 8.55 -21.05 -3.40
CA GLY A 82 9.29 -22.10 -2.67
C GLY A 82 9.70 -21.70 -1.26
N GLU A 83 9.22 -20.55 -0.74
CA GLU A 83 9.43 -20.17 0.67
C GLU A 83 8.66 -21.07 1.66
N GLU A 84 7.75 -21.92 1.19
CA GLU A 84 7.06 -22.93 2.01
C GLU A 84 7.92 -24.16 2.38
N GLU A 85 9.20 -24.24 2.02
CA GLU A 85 10.06 -25.34 2.48
C GLU A 85 10.34 -25.31 4.00
N GLU A 86 10.08 -24.20 4.69
CA GLU A 86 10.03 -24.11 6.16
C GLU A 86 8.61 -23.77 6.65
N LYS A 87 7.69 -24.74 6.61
CA LYS A 87 6.41 -24.60 7.35
C LYS A 87 6.71 -24.51 8.84
N LEU A 88 6.73 -23.29 9.36
CA LEU A 88 6.73 -23.01 10.80
C LEU A 88 5.64 -23.84 11.48
N ASP A 89 5.97 -24.49 12.59
CA ASP A 89 4.97 -25.20 13.39
C ASP A 89 3.85 -24.22 13.82
N ASP A 90 2.63 -24.71 14.04
CA ASP A 90 1.49 -23.87 14.44
C ASP A 90 1.83 -23.02 15.68
N LYS A 91 2.68 -23.54 16.57
CA LYS A 91 3.19 -22.82 17.74
C LYS A 91 4.16 -21.69 17.38
N GLU A 92 5.06 -21.92 16.43
CA GLU A 92 6.04 -20.92 15.97
C GLU A 92 5.34 -19.78 15.22
N MET A 93 4.35 -20.12 14.40
CA MET A 93 3.49 -19.14 13.73
C MET A 93 2.69 -18.31 14.75
N ALA A 94 2.05 -18.98 15.73
CA ALA A 94 1.31 -18.28 16.80
C ALA A 94 2.22 -17.38 17.64
N LEU A 95 3.44 -17.84 17.96
CA LEU A 95 4.44 -17.04 18.69
C LEU A 95 4.86 -15.82 17.87
N THR A 96 5.18 -16.00 16.59
CA THR A 96 5.61 -14.91 15.69
C THR A 96 4.53 -13.85 15.54
N ILE A 97 3.27 -14.26 15.34
CA ILE A 97 2.13 -13.34 15.28
C ILE A 97 1.99 -12.60 16.62
N THR A 98 2.05 -13.30 17.75
CA THR A 98 1.90 -12.70 19.08
C THR A 98 3.00 -11.67 19.35
N VAL A 99 4.26 -12.02 19.09
CA VAL A 99 5.41 -11.11 19.26
C VAL A 99 5.27 -9.89 18.34
N SER A 100 4.88 -10.09 17.08
CA SER A 100 4.70 -9.00 16.11
C SER A 100 3.59 -8.03 16.54
N VAL A 101 2.46 -8.55 17.04
CA VAL A 101 1.37 -7.73 17.57
C VAL A 101 1.80 -6.97 18.82
N LEU A 102 2.50 -7.62 19.75
CA LEU A 102 3.01 -6.96 20.96
C LEU A 102 4.01 -5.86 20.62
N LEU A 103 4.93 -6.11 19.69
CA LEU A 103 5.88 -5.12 19.22
C LEU A 103 5.17 -3.94 18.54
N ALA A 104 4.15 -4.20 17.72
CA ALA A 104 3.36 -3.14 17.10
C ALA A 104 2.62 -2.28 18.14
N VAL A 105 1.99 -2.90 19.14
CA VAL A 105 1.33 -2.18 20.25
C VAL A 105 2.36 -1.36 21.04
N LEU A 106 3.52 -1.94 21.34
CA LEU A 106 4.60 -1.26 22.03
C LEU A 106 5.05 -0.01 21.26
N LEU A 107 5.42 -0.16 19.99
CA LEU A 107 6.00 0.91 19.17
C LEU A 107 4.99 2.00 18.78
N PHE A 108 3.76 1.63 18.44
CA PHE A 108 2.80 2.60 17.87
C PHE A 108 1.77 3.12 18.87
N VAL A 109 1.60 2.47 20.03
CA VAL A 109 0.65 2.88 21.07
C VAL A 109 1.37 3.25 22.36
N VAL A 110 2.12 2.33 22.95
CA VAL A 110 2.70 2.52 24.28
C VAL A 110 3.79 3.59 24.28
N VAL A 111 4.78 3.48 23.39
CA VAL A 111 5.90 4.42 23.31
C VAL A 111 5.43 5.87 23.05
N PRO A 112 4.58 6.15 22.04
CA PRO A 112 4.10 7.51 21.81
C PRO A 112 3.28 8.06 22.98
N THR A 113 2.37 7.25 23.53
CA THR A 113 1.51 7.68 24.64
C THR A 113 2.32 7.93 25.92
N GLY A 114 3.29 7.06 26.22
CA GLY A 114 4.18 7.20 27.37
C GLY A 114 5.08 8.43 27.26
N ALA A 115 5.66 8.67 26.07
CA ALA A 115 6.47 9.86 25.82
C ALA A 115 5.69 11.16 26.04
N MET A 116 4.40 11.19 25.67
CA MET A 116 3.57 12.39 25.84
C MET A 116 3.18 12.67 27.30
N ARG A 117 3.12 11.65 28.17
CA ARG A 117 2.88 11.88 29.61
C ARG A 117 3.97 12.77 30.22
N LEU A 118 5.22 12.61 29.80
CA LEU A 118 6.35 13.46 30.24
C LEU A 118 6.18 14.94 29.85
N LEU A 119 5.43 15.21 28.77
CA LEU A 119 5.10 16.56 28.32
C LEU A 119 3.83 17.10 28.98
N GLN A 120 2.89 16.23 29.32
CA GLN A 120 1.67 16.58 30.03
C GLN A 120 1.99 17.23 31.39
N ASP A 121 2.97 16.68 32.11
CA ASP A 121 3.42 17.20 33.41
C ASP A 121 4.04 18.60 33.33
N ARG A 122 4.32 19.09 32.12
CA ARG A 122 4.84 20.45 31.85
C ARG A 122 3.75 21.46 31.47
N GLY A 123 2.48 21.11 31.60
CA GLY A 123 1.35 22.00 31.34
C GLY A 123 1.02 22.22 29.85
N VAL A 124 1.47 21.33 28.97
CA VAL A 124 1.19 21.41 27.52
C VAL A 124 -0.29 21.11 27.25
N GLY A 125 -0.95 21.95 26.44
CA GLY A 125 -2.37 21.78 26.12
C GLY A 125 -2.70 20.49 25.34
N PRO A 126 -3.93 19.96 25.44
CA PRO A 126 -4.31 18.67 24.85
C PRO A 126 -4.11 18.56 23.33
N VAL A 127 -4.34 19.65 22.59
CA VAL A 127 -4.16 19.67 21.12
C VAL A 127 -2.68 19.50 20.77
N ALA A 128 -1.79 20.22 21.45
CA ALA A 128 -0.36 20.12 21.24
C ALA A 128 0.16 18.72 21.62
N LEU A 129 -0.32 18.12 22.72
CA LEU A 129 0.04 16.75 23.09
C LEU A 129 -0.35 15.73 22.01
N ASN A 130 -1.56 15.80 21.46
CA ASN A 130 -1.99 14.87 20.41
C ASN A 130 -1.27 15.10 19.07
N LEU A 131 -0.95 16.36 18.72
CA LEU A 131 -0.14 16.65 17.54
C LEU A 131 1.26 16.06 17.67
N VAL A 132 1.94 16.30 18.79
CA VAL A 132 3.28 15.75 19.04
C VAL A 132 3.24 14.21 19.09
N GLU A 133 2.22 13.60 19.71
CA GLU A 133 2.04 12.14 19.67
C GLU A 133 1.93 11.62 18.23
N GLY A 134 1.13 12.32 17.43
CA GLY A 134 0.90 11.99 16.03
C GLY A 134 2.18 12.05 15.20
N PHE A 135 2.95 13.14 15.33
CA PHE A 135 4.23 13.29 14.66
C PHE A 135 5.29 12.31 15.18
N LEU A 136 5.30 12.00 16.48
CA LEU A 136 6.16 10.97 17.05
C LEU A 136 5.83 9.59 16.45
N ARG A 137 4.55 9.24 16.33
CA ARG A 137 4.12 7.99 15.67
C ARG A 137 4.55 7.95 14.21
N LEU A 138 4.42 9.07 13.48
CA LEU A 138 4.92 9.20 12.11
C LEU A 138 6.44 9.01 12.04
N GLY A 139 7.19 9.62 12.96
CA GLY A 139 8.64 9.44 13.06
C GLY A 139 9.03 7.97 13.30
N ILE A 140 8.38 7.30 14.25
CA ILE A 140 8.58 5.86 14.53
C ILE A 140 8.28 5.02 13.29
N PHE A 141 7.18 5.30 12.59
CA PHE A 141 6.82 4.61 11.35
C PHE A 141 7.91 4.75 10.28
N LEU A 142 8.37 5.98 10.03
CA LEU A 142 9.42 6.23 9.03
C LEU A 142 10.75 5.57 9.41
N LEU A 143 11.11 5.60 10.70
CA LEU A 143 12.31 4.91 11.21
C LEU A 143 12.20 3.40 11.06
N TYR A 144 11.02 2.83 11.36
CA TYR A 144 10.76 1.41 11.20
C TYR A 144 10.91 0.97 9.74
N ILE A 145 10.23 1.66 8.81
CA ILE A 145 10.35 1.39 7.37
C ILE A 145 11.80 1.56 6.90
N GLY A 146 12.47 2.63 7.33
CA GLY A 146 13.89 2.85 7.06
C GLY A 146 14.78 1.71 7.56
N GLY A 147 14.49 1.17 8.75
CA GLY A 147 15.20 0.05 9.34
C GLY A 147 15.03 -1.25 8.55
N ILE A 148 13.78 -1.66 8.27
CA ILE A 148 13.51 -2.90 7.52
C ILE A 148 13.96 -2.82 6.06
N SER A 149 13.98 -1.61 5.46
CA SER A 149 14.46 -1.40 4.09
C SER A 149 15.92 -1.77 3.87
N ARG A 150 16.66 -2.08 4.95
CA ARG A 150 18.06 -2.55 4.89
C ARG A 150 18.17 -4.06 4.73
N GLN A 151 17.08 -4.81 4.90
CA GLN A 151 17.04 -6.26 4.74
C GLN A 151 16.91 -6.62 3.25
N GLN A 152 17.64 -7.64 2.79
CA GLN A 152 17.69 -8.02 1.37
C GLN A 152 16.32 -8.47 0.84
N GLU A 153 15.59 -9.29 1.59
CA GLU A 153 14.24 -9.75 1.22
C GLU A 153 13.26 -8.57 1.03
N ILE A 154 13.30 -7.59 1.94
CA ILE A 154 12.45 -6.40 1.84
C ILE A 154 12.87 -5.51 0.67
N GLN A 155 14.18 -5.38 0.41
CA GLN A 155 14.66 -4.66 -0.77
C GLN A 155 14.16 -5.32 -2.06
N ARG A 156 14.15 -6.65 -2.11
CA ARG A 156 13.66 -7.41 -3.26
C ARG A 156 12.18 -7.15 -3.52
N VAL A 157 11.34 -7.15 -2.48
CA VAL A 157 9.92 -6.74 -2.61
C VAL A 157 9.79 -5.29 -3.08
N PHE A 158 10.64 -4.37 -2.58
CA PHE A 158 10.64 -2.98 -3.02
C PHE A 158 11.11 -2.78 -4.47
N GLN A 159 11.91 -3.70 -5.01
CA GLN A 159 12.24 -3.71 -6.44
C GLN A 159 11.05 -4.14 -7.28
N TYR A 160 10.34 -5.23 -6.91
CA TYR A 160 9.08 -5.61 -7.56
C TYR A 160 8.04 -4.49 -7.52
N HIS A 161 8.01 -3.71 -6.43
CA HIS A 161 7.17 -2.51 -6.34
C HIS A 161 7.60 -1.42 -7.33
N GLY A 162 8.92 -1.22 -7.51
CA GLY A 162 9.44 -0.38 -8.58
C GLY A 162 9.04 -0.87 -9.97
N ALA A 163 9.11 -2.19 -10.22
CA ALA A 163 8.70 -2.81 -11.47
C ALA A 163 7.22 -2.59 -11.77
N GLU A 164 6.35 -2.74 -10.76
CA GLU A 164 4.91 -2.47 -10.85
C GLU A 164 4.65 -1.03 -11.31
N HIS A 165 5.23 -0.04 -10.63
CA HIS A 165 5.08 1.36 -10.99
C HIS A 165 5.56 1.68 -12.41
N LYS A 166 6.74 1.21 -12.78
CA LYS A 166 7.30 1.46 -14.12
C LYS A 166 6.45 0.83 -15.22
N THR A 167 5.94 -0.37 -14.97
CA THR A 167 5.09 -1.11 -15.91
C THR A 167 3.75 -0.40 -16.12
N ILE A 168 3.12 0.06 -15.04
CA ILE A 168 1.90 0.88 -15.12
C ILE A 168 2.17 2.18 -15.88
N TYR A 169 3.27 2.87 -15.60
CA TYR A 169 3.62 4.09 -16.34
C TYR A 169 3.76 3.84 -17.84
N THR A 170 4.41 2.74 -18.23
CA THR A 170 4.59 2.36 -19.63
C THR A 170 3.24 2.18 -20.31
N TYR A 171 2.34 1.44 -19.67
CA TYR A 171 0.96 1.28 -20.14
C TYR A 171 0.22 2.62 -20.21
N GLU A 172 0.30 3.47 -19.20
CA GLU A 172 -0.33 4.80 -19.19
C GLU A 172 0.15 5.70 -20.34
N HIS A 173 1.43 5.63 -20.69
CA HIS A 173 2.01 6.35 -21.83
C HIS A 173 1.72 5.69 -23.18
N GLY A 174 1.33 4.41 -23.18
CA GLY A 174 0.86 3.69 -24.38
C GLY A 174 1.99 3.12 -25.19
N LEU A 175 3.11 2.89 -24.52
CA LEU A 175 4.27 2.25 -25.11
C LEU A 175 4.15 0.72 -24.98
N PRO A 176 4.82 -0.02 -25.88
CA PRO A 176 4.82 -1.48 -25.84
C PRO A 176 5.34 -1.98 -24.51
N LEU A 177 4.64 -2.97 -23.94
CA LEU A 177 5.01 -3.63 -22.69
C LEU A 177 6.18 -4.60 -22.93
N VAL A 178 7.36 -4.01 -23.13
CA VAL A 178 8.68 -4.66 -23.26
C VAL A 178 9.65 -4.00 -22.29
N VAL A 179 10.68 -4.74 -21.86
CA VAL A 179 11.59 -4.35 -20.78
C VAL A 179 12.27 -3.00 -21.07
N GLU A 180 12.65 -2.76 -22.32
CA GLU A 180 13.34 -1.57 -22.80
C GLU A 180 12.50 -0.30 -22.57
N ASN A 181 11.19 -0.39 -22.78
CA ASN A 181 10.27 0.72 -22.60
C ASN A 181 9.92 0.93 -21.13
N VAL A 182 9.94 -0.12 -20.31
CA VAL A 182 9.64 -0.04 -18.87
C VAL A 182 10.81 0.56 -18.09
N ARG A 183 12.05 0.18 -18.43
CA ARG A 183 13.28 0.60 -17.74
C ARG A 183 13.39 2.11 -17.45
N PRO A 184 13.13 3.04 -18.41
CA PRO A 184 13.35 4.47 -18.20
C PRO A 184 12.33 5.15 -17.29
N PHE A 185 11.19 4.52 -16.99
CA PHE A 185 10.16 5.13 -16.15
C PHE A 185 10.58 5.24 -14.69
N SER A 186 9.94 6.15 -13.96
CA SER A 186 10.21 6.36 -12.54
C SER A 186 9.59 5.26 -11.68
N THR A 187 10.27 4.90 -10.60
CA THR A 187 9.70 4.10 -9.50
C THR A 187 8.75 4.89 -8.61
N LEU A 188 8.57 6.20 -8.82
CA LEU A 188 7.69 7.04 -8.01
C LEU A 188 6.35 7.25 -8.72
N HIS A 189 5.27 6.68 -8.20
CA HIS A 189 3.95 6.73 -8.80
C HIS A 189 2.91 7.43 -7.89
N PRO A 190 2.18 8.44 -8.38
CA PRO A 190 1.28 9.26 -7.57
C PRO A 190 0.03 8.53 -7.07
N ARG A 191 -0.38 7.45 -7.76
CA ARG A 191 -1.57 6.67 -7.43
C ARG A 191 -1.28 5.43 -6.56
N CYS A 192 -0.04 5.28 -6.08
CA CYS A 192 0.38 4.16 -5.25
C CYS A 192 -0.30 4.14 -3.87
N GLY A 193 -0.54 2.94 -3.34
CA GLY A 193 -1.08 2.72 -1.98
C GLY A 193 -0.21 3.28 -0.85
N THR A 194 1.11 3.44 -1.05
CA THR A 194 1.99 4.10 -0.06
C THR A 194 1.69 5.59 0.10
N ASN A 195 1.23 6.26 -0.96
CA ASN A 195 0.74 7.62 -0.88
C ASN A 195 -0.56 7.66 -0.05
N PHE A 196 -1.44 6.68 -0.24
CA PHE A 196 -2.64 6.53 0.58
C PHE A 196 -2.31 6.33 2.07
N LEU A 197 -1.33 5.48 2.40
CA LEU A 197 -0.87 5.29 3.78
C LEU A 197 -0.40 6.61 4.43
N MET A 198 0.41 7.41 3.72
CA MET A 198 0.84 8.71 4.21
C MET A 198 -0.32 9.68 4.44
N ILE A 199 -1.29 9.71 3.52
CA ILE A 199 -2.51 10.53 3.67
C ILE A 199 -3.28 10.07 4.92
N VAL A 200 -3.49 8.77 5.11
CA VAL A 200 -4.16 8.21 6.29
C VAL A 200 -3.48 8.64 7.58
N MET A 201 -2.15 8.61 7.64
CA MET A 201 -1.40 9.04 8.81
C MET A 201 -1.57 10.54 9.08
N LEU A 202 -1.41 11.40 8.07
CA LEU A 202 -1.54 12.85 8.23
C LEU A 202 -2.97 13.26 8.63
N ILE A 203 -3.99 12.66 8.01
CA ILE A 203 -5.39 12.88 8.35
C ILE A 203 -5.69 12.35 9.76
N SER A 204 -5.11 11.21 10.17
CA SER A 204 -5.23 10.71 11.54
C SER A 204 -4.64 11.70 12.56
N ILE A 205 -3.45 12.25 12.29
CA ILE A 205 -2.83 13.25 13.18
C ILE A 205 -3.77 14.45 13.33
N PHE A 206 -4.30 14.96 12.23
CA PHE A 206 -5.21 16.10 12.23
C PHE A 206 -6.51 15.82 12.98
N ILE A 207 -7.22 14.73 12.66
CA ILE A 207 -8.50 14.40 13.30
C ILE A 207 -8.32 14.15 14.80
N PHE A 208 -7.29 13.38 15.18
CA PHE A 208 -7.07 13.02 16.58
C PHE A 208 -6.48 14.17 17.42
N ALA A 209 -5.95 15.23 16.80
CA ALA A 209 -5.50 16.42 17.51
C ALA A 209 -6.61 17.06 18.35
N PHE A 210 -7.85 17.00 17.89
CA PHE A 210 -9.00 17.69 18.48
C PHE A 210 -9.82 16.85 19.47
N LEU A 211 -9.45 15.59 19.74
CA LEU A 211 -10.20 14.69 20.63
C LEU A 211 -9.89 14.87 22.13
N GLY A 212 -9.06 15.85 22.49
CA GLY A 212 -8.61 16.04 23.87
C GLY A 212 -7.74 14.89 24.38
N TRP A 213 -7.59 14.78 25.70
CA TRP A 213 -6.72 13.79 26.34
C TRP A 213 -7.48 12.90 27.36
N PRO A 214 -8.45 12.08 26.91
CA PRO A 214 -9.22 11.24 27.81
C PRO A 214 -8.40 10.02 28.28
N SER A 215 -9.00 9.17 29.12
CA SER A 215 -8.36 7.94 29.60
C SER A 215 -7.95 7.02 28.44
N LEU A 216 -6.92 6.18 28.66
CA LEU A 216 -6.38 5.30 27.61
C LEU A 216 -7.45 4.45 26.90
N PRO A 217 -8.42 3.82 27.59
CA PRO A 217 -9.47 3.04 26.91
C PRO A 217 -10.32 3.88 25.96
N VAL A 218 -10.72 5.09 26.38
CA VAL A 218 -11.50 6.00 25.54
C VAL A 218 -10.71 6.43 24.31
N ARG A 219 -9.39 6.64 24.44
CA ARG A 219 -8.52 6.97 23.31
C ARG A 219 -8.37 5.81 22.32
N ILE A 220 -8.31 4.58 22.81
CA ILE A 220 -8.24 3.39 21.94
C ILE A 220 -9.58 3.22 21.21
N MET A 221 -10.70 3.30 21.93
CA MET A 221 -12.04 3.17 21.34
C MET A 221 -12.33 4.27 20.31
N SER A 222 -11.99 5.53 20.61
CA SER A 222 -12.20 6.63 19.67
C SER A 222 -11.42 6.43 18.37
N ARG A 223 -10.21 5.88 18.43
CA ARG A 223 -9.40 5.57 17.24
C ARG A 223 -10.00 4.43 16.41
N ILE A 224 -10.50 3.38 17.05
CA ILE A 224 -11.15 2.26 16.34
C ILE A 224 -12.42 2.76 15.65
N VAL A 225 -13.27 3.50 16.37
CA VAL A 225 -14.54 4.02 15.84
C VAL A 225 -14.32 5.04 14.72
N LEU A 226 -13.27 5.86 14.80
CA LEU A 226 -12.96 6.86 13.77
C LEU A 226 -12.08 6.32 12.63
N MET A 227 -11.58 5.10 12.71
CA MET A 227 -10.76 4.51 11.64
C MET A 227 -11.49 4.45 10.29
N PRO A 228 -12.77 4.03 10.19
CA PRO A 228 -13.52 4.14 8.95
C PRO A 228 -13.64 5.58 8.43
N VAL A 229 -13.70 6.55 9.35
CA VAL A 229 -13.78 7.98 9.01
C VAL A 229 -12.51 8.46 8.35
N VAL A 230 -11.37 8.17 8.97
CA VAL A 230 -10.04 8.47 8.43
C VAL A 230 -9.87 7.79 7.06
N ALA A 231 -10.19 6.49 6.96
CA ALA A 231 -10.03 5.72 5.72
C ALA A 231 -10.90 6.29 4.58
N GLY A 232 -12.17 6.60 4.87
CA GLY A 232 -13.10 7.19 3.91
C GLY A 232 -12.61 8.55 3.39
N ILE A 233 -12.21 9.46 4.28
CA ILE A 233 -11.67 10.78 3.90
C ILE A 233 -10.38 10.63 3.08
N SER A 234 -9.46 9.78 3.54
CA SER A 234 -8.17 9.58 2.88
C SER A 234 -8.34 9.01 1.48
N TYR A 235 -9.33 8.12 1.28
CA TYR A 235 -9.63 7.55 -0.03
C TYR A 235 -10.15 8.62 -1.01
N GLU A 236 -11.02 9.51 -0.54
CA GLU A 236 -11.50 10.61 -1.38
C GLU A 236 -10.37 11.57 -1.76
N ILE A 237 -9.46 11.85 -0.82
CA ILE A 237 -8.29 12.70 -1.08
C ILE A 237 -7.37 12.07 -2.12
N ILE A 238 -6.97 10.80 -1.97
CA ILE A 238 -6.08 10.16 -2.94
C ILE A 238 -6.73 10.03 -4.32
N ARG A 239 -8.03 9.72 -4.36
CA ARG A 239 -8.78 9.64 -5.61
C ARG A 239 -8.86 11.00 -6.29
N TYR A 240 -9.11 12.07 -5.53
CA TYR A 240 -9.11 13.42 -6.06
C TYR A 240 -7.72 13.76 -6.62
N ALA A 241 -6.66 13.50 -5.84
CA ALA A 241 -5.29 13.79 -6.24
C ALA A 241 -4.86 13.06 -7.51
N GLY A 242 -5.22 11.78 -7.64
CA GLY A 242 -4.91 10.98 -8.83
C GLY A 242 -5.61 11.45 -10.11
N ASN A 243 -6.74 12.16 -10.01
CA ASN A 243 -7.46 12.72 -11.17
C ASN A 243 -7.06 14.17 -11.50
N HIS A 244 -6.29 14.83 -10.63
CA HIS A 244 -6.01 16.27 -10.71
C HIS A 244 -4.52 16.58 -10.55
N ILE A 245 -3.65 15.64 -10.92
CA ILE A 245 -2.20 15.76 -10.71
C ILE A 245 -1.56 16.92 -11.49
N GLU A 246 -2.21 17.35 -12.56
CA GLU A 246 -1.84 18.51 -13.38
C GLU A 246 -1.76 19.81 -12.56
N HIS A 247 -2.50 19.90 -11.44
CA HIS A 247 -2.49 21.09 -10.60
C HIS A 247 -1.26 21.12 -9.65
N PRO A 248 -0.47 22.21 -9.65
CA PRO A 248 0.75 22.29 -8.84
C PRO A 248 0.55 22.10 -7.33
N TRP A 249 -0.61 22.53 -6.81
CA TRP A 249 -0.95 22.38 -5.40
C TRP A 249 -1.25 20.92 -5.02
N VAL A 250 -1.90 20.16 -5.91
CA VAL A 250 -2.15 18.72 -5.75
C VAL A 250 -0.82 17.97 -5.74
N ARG A 251 0.07 18.31 -6.69
CA ARG A 251 1.42 17.73 -6.78
C ARG A 251 2.24 17.97 -5.50
N ARG A 252 2.10 19.15 -4.89
CA ARG A 252 2.74 19.46 -3.60
C ARG A 252 2.11 18.68 -2.43
N ALA A 253 0.79 18.49 -2.45
CA ALA A 253 0.08 17.76 -1.40
C ALA A 253 0.43 16.27 -1.35
N ILE A 254 0.70 15.63 -2.50
CA ILE A 254 1.12 14.21 -2.56
C ILE A 254 2.62 13.99 -2.33
N LEU A 255 3.42 15.06 -2.25
CA LEU A 255 4.87 14.98 -2.09
C LEU A 255 5.30 14.12 -0.89
N PRO A 256 4.67 14.21 0.30
CA PRO A 256 5.04 13.34 1.43
C PRO A 256 4.92 11.84 1.09
N GLY A 257 3.90 11.46 0.31
CA GLY A 257 3.74 10.09 -0.18
C GLY A 257 4.82 9.67 -1.18
N LEU A 258 5.17 10.57 -2.10
CA LEU A 258 6.28 10.32 -3.05
C LEU A 258 7.63 10.22 -2.32
N LEU A 259 7.83 10.96 -1.24
CA LEU A 259 9.02 10.83 -0.39
C LEU A 259 9.06 9.49 0.35
N LEU A 260 7.92 9.00 0.84
CA LEU A 260 7.85 7.65 1.42
C LEU A 260 8.22 6.58 0.37
N GLN A 261 7.80 6.75 -0.88
CA GLN A 261 8.14 5.81 -1.95
C GLN A 261 9.65 5.70 -2.19
N LYS A 262 10.44 6.75 -1.93
CA LYS A 262 11.91 6.66 -1.99
C LYS A 262 12.49 5.67 -0.97
N LEU A 263 11.73 5.35 0.10
CA LEU A 263 12.10 4.33 1.08
C LEU A 263 11.50 2.96 0.74
N THR A 264 10.36 2.92 0.06
CA THR A 264 9.57 1.69 -0.19
C THR A 264 9.59 1.20 -1.63
N THR A 265 10.41 1.79 -2.49
CA THR A 265 10.63 1.36 -3.88
C THR A 265 12.12 1.34 -4.17
N ARG A 266 12.54 0.45 -5.07
CA ARG A 266 13.92 0.30 -5.54
C ARG A 266 13.94 0.06 -7.04
N GLU A 267 15.08 0.28 -7.66
CA GLU A 267 15.28 -0.01 -9.08
C GLU A 267 15.22 -1.52 -9.31
N PRO A 268 14.28 -2.01 -10.14
CA PRO A 268 14.18 -3.42 -10.47
C PRO A 268 15.21 -3.84 -11.51
N ASP A 269 15.53 -5.13 -11.51
CA ASP A 269 16.20 -5.76 -12.65
C ASP A 269 15.20 -6.17 -13.74
N ASP A 270 15.74 -6.61 -14.88
CA ASP A 270 14.96 -6.96 -16.07
C ASP A 270 14.03 -8.16 -15.80
N SER A 271 14.48 -9.12 -14.98
CA SER A 271 13.69 -10.30 -14.63
C SER A 271 12.46 -9.93 -13.78
N GLN A 272 12.57 -8.92 -12.92
CA GLN A 272 11.45 -8.40 -12.14
C GLN A 272 10.48 -7.61 -13.02
N ILE A 273 11.00 -6.87 -14.01
CA ILE A 273 10.18 -6.16 -15.00
C ILE A 273 9.35 -7.14 -15.84
N GLU A 274 9.93 -8.25 -16.29
CA GLU A 274 9.20 -9.30 -17.02
C GLU A 274 8.00 -9.83 -16.23
N VAL A 275 8.16 -10.07 -14.92
CA VAL A 275 7.08 -10.53 -14.05
C VAL A 275 5.98 -9.48 -13.94
N ALA A 276 6.34 -8.21 -13.77
CA ALA A 276 5.38 -7.12 -13.73
C ALA A 276 4.61 -6.97 -15.05
N ILE A 277 5.30 -7.10 -16.19
CA ILE A 277 4.69 -7.10 -17.54
C ILE A 277 3.72 -8.27 -17.69
N ALA A 278 4.11 -9.49 -17.29
CA ALA A 278 3.27 -10.68 -17.37
C ALA A 278 1.97 -10.51 -16.55
N SER A 279 2.10 -9.99 -15.33
CA SER A 279 0.96 -9.68 -14.46
C SER A 279 0.02 -8.65 -15.10
N LEU A 280 0.58 -7.57 -15.68
CA LEU A 280 -0.24 -6.53 -16.30
C LEU A 280 -0.94 -7.04 -17.57
N LYS A 281 -0.24 -7.73 -18.47
CA LYS A 281 -0.83 -8.29 -19.69
C LYS A 281 -1.99 -9.23 -19.38
N ALA A 282 -1.90 -10.00 -18.31
CA ALA A 282 -2.95 -10.94 -17.90
C ALA A 282 -4.28 -10.28 -17.45
N VAL A 283 -4.25 -9.00 -17.06
CA VAL A 283 -5.46 -8.25 -16.67
C VAL A 283 -5.99 -7.31 -17.76
N LEU A 284 -5.21 -7.07 -18.82
CA LEU A 284 -5.62 -6.25 -19.94
C LEU A 284 -6.54 -7.04 -20.91
N PRO A 285 -7.46 -6.35 -21.62
CA PRO A 285 -8.19 -6.96 -22.73
C PRO A 285 -7.24 -7.41 -23.86
N PRO A 286 -7.62 -8.44 -24.65
CA PRO A 286 -6.80 -8.94 -25.76
C PRO A 286 -6.35 -7.84 -26.74
N ASP A 287 -7.23 -6.88 -27.03
CA ASP A 287 -6.95 -5.80 -27.98
C ASP A 287 -5.87 -4.84 -27.44
N GLU A 288 -5.87 -4.55 -26.14
CA GLU A 288 -4.85 -3.69 -25.51
C GLU A 288 -3.56 -4.45 -25.16
N SER A 289 -3.59 -5.80 -25.14
CA SER A 289 -2.40 -6.62 -24.93
C SER A 289 -1.63 -6.93 -26.22
N HIS A 290 -2.29 -6.87 -27.39
CA HIS A 290 -1.75 -7.27 -28.70
C HIS A 290 -1.60 -6.13 -29.72
N GLU A 291 -2.12 -4.92 -29.49
CA GLU A 291 -2.01 -3.79 -30.44
C GLU A 291 -0.58 -3.29 -30.72
N GLN A 292 0.46 -3.95 -30.20
CA GLN A 292 1.83 -3.42 -30.18
C GLN A 292 2.91 -4.48 -30.43
N GLU A 293 2.62 -5.47 -31.29
CA GLU A 293 3.65 -6.20 -32.06
C GLU A 293 4.07 -5.42 -33.31
#